data_AF-A0A1B8C2J0-F1
#
_entry.id   AF-A0A1B8C2J0-F1
#
_cell.length_a   1.000
_cell.length_b   1.000
_cell.length_c   1.000
_cell.angle_alpha   90.00
_cell.angle_beta   90.00
_cell.angle_gamma   90.00
#
_symmetry.space_group_name_H-M   'P 1'
#
loop_
_entity.id
_entity.type
_entity.pdbx_description
1 polymer ?
#
loop_
_entity_poly.entity_id
_entity_poly.type
_entity_poly.pdbx_seq_one_letter_code
_entity_poly.pdbx_strand_id
1 'polypeptide(L)'
;MHARKRQEDKAQKEKEAKERRILYKTRIATSKVRKELHAQGVQAQKAELARKKEVNMLLKAKQEVPIALLTPILDPKKEANEENIQEEVSTQLVSMMGQGNDDDDEATGFIRFDGLDETHDDDNVDPGLF
;
A
#
# COMPACT_ATOMS: atom_id res chain seq x y z
N MET A 1 -5.52 -41.81 -15.21
CA MET A 1 -6.53 -40.77 -14.88
C MET A 1 -6.12 -39.86 -13.71
N HIS A 2 -5.47 -40.35 -12.64
CA HIS A 2 -5.15 -39.53 -11.45
C HIS A 2 -4.02 -38.50 -11.63
N ALA A 3 -3.03 -38.75 -12.50
CA ALA A 3 -1.89 -37.85 -12.69
C ALA A 3 -2.28 -36.51 -13.34
N ARG A 4 -3.22 -36.53 -14.31
CA ARG A 4 -3.73 -35.30 -14.97
C ARG A 4 -4.52 -34.44 -14.00
N LYS A 5 -5.42 -35.05 -13.21
CA LYS A 5 -6.20 -34.34 -12.18
C LYS A 5 -5.31 -33.63 -11.16
N ARG A 6 -4.22 -34.28 -10.69
CA ARG A 6 -3.25 -33.65 -9.78
C ARG A 6 -2.51 -32.46 -10.40
N GLN A 7 -2.21 -32.50 -11.70
CA GLN A 7 -1.57 -31.38 -12.40
C GLN A 7 -2.53 -30.21 -12.60
N GLU A 8 -3.78 -30.49 -12.96
CA GLU A 8 -4.85 -29.49 -13.07
C GLU A 8 -5.12 -28.81 -11.72
N ASP A 9 -5.23 -29.59 -10.63
CA ASP A 9 -5.43 -29.06 -9.28
C ASP A 9 -4.26 -28.17 -8.83
N LYS A 10 -3.01 -28.53 -9.18
CA LYS A 10 -1.82 -27.72 -8.86
C LYS A 10 -1.80 -26.41 -9.64
N ALA A 11 -2.09 -26.46 -10.93
CA ALA A 11 -2.16 -25.26 -11.77
C ALA A 11 -3.27 -24.32 -11.33
N GLN A 12 -4.42 -24.87 -10.93
CA GLN A 12 -5.54 -24.08 -10.41
C GLN A 12 -5.18 -23.38 -9.10
N LYS A 13 -4.56 -24.09 -8.15
CA LYS A 13 -4.08 -23.49 -6.89
C LYS A 13 -3.05 -22.38 -7.12
N GLU A 14 -2.14 -22.55 -8.08
CA GLU A 14 -1.15 -21.52 -8.41
C GLU A 14 -1.80 -20.26 -9.01
N LYS A 15 -2.79 -20.42 -9.88
CA LYS A 15 -3.58 -19.30 -10.42
C LYS A 15 -4.31 -18.56 -9.30
N GLU A 16 -5.03 -19.29 -8.44
CA GLU A 16 -5.74 -18.70 -7.30
C GLU A 16 -4.79 -17.97 -6.35
N ALA A 17 -3.60 -18.52 -6.09
CA ALA A 17 -2.59 -17.87 -5.27
C ALA A 17 -2.08 -16.56 -5.89
N LYS A 18 -1.83 -16.55 -7.21
CA LYS A 18 -1.44 -15.34 -7.96
C LYS A 18 -2.53 -14.28 -7.91
N GLU A 19 -3.79 -14.67 -8.14
CA GLU A 19 -4.94 -13.75 -8.09
C GLU A 19 -5.10 -13.14 -6.69
N ARG A 20 -5.03 -13.94 -5.62
CA ARG A 20 -5.07 -13.43 -4.24
C ARG A 20 -3.96 -12.42 -3.96
N ARG A 21 -2.75 -12.69 -4.46
CA ARG A 21 -1.61 -11.80 -4.30
C ARG A 21 -1.79 -10.48 -5.04
N ILE A 22 -2.30 -10.53 -6.27
CA ILE A 22 -2.62 -9.33 -7.06
C ILE A 22 -3.68 -8.51 -6.33
N LEU A 23 -4.78 -9.13 -5.91
CA LEU A 23 -5.87 -8.45 -5.18
C LEU A 23 -5.36 -7.77 -3.90
N TYR A 24 -4.48 -8.46 -3.15
CA TYR A 24 -3.86 -7.90 -1.95
C TYR A 24 -3.01 -6.66 -2.26
N LYS A 25 -2.13 -6.74 -3.28
CA LYS A 25 -1.31 -5.60 -3.72
C LYS A 25 -2.17 -4.44 -4.22
N THR A 26 -3.22 -4.71 -4.99
CA THR A 26 -4.17 -3.69 -5.45
C THR A 26 -4.80 -2.96 -4.28
N ARG A 27 -5.26 -3.69 -3.25
CA ARG A 27 -5.85 -3.07 -2.05
C ARG A 27 -4.86 -2.15 -1.33
N ILE A 28 -3.59 -2.55 -1.23
CA ILE A 28 -2.54 -1.71 -0.63
C ILE A 28 -2.33 -0.45 -1.46
N ALA A 29 -2.18 -0.58 -2.78
CA ALA A 29 -1.99 0.56 -3.68
C ALA A 29 -3.16 1.55 -3.56
N THR A 30 -4.41 1.08 -3.62
CA THR A 30 -5.59 1.93 -3.39
C THR A 30 -5.56 2.64 -2.04
N SER A 31 -5.15 1.93 -0.98
CA SER A 31 -5.08 2.52 0.36
C SER A 31 -3.99 3.58 0.46
N LYS A 32 -2.84 3.38 -0.19
CA LYS A 32 -1.72 4.33 -0.23
C LYS A 32 -2.11 5.60 -0.98
N VAL A 33 -2.63 5.48 -2.21
CA VAL A 33 -3.13 6.62 -3.01
C VAL A 33 -4.17 7.44 -2.22
N ARG A 34 -5.18 6.79 -1.64
CA ARG A 34 -6.22 7.50 -0.87
C ARG A 34 -5.67 8.24 0.35
N LYS A 35 -4.68 7.66 1.05
CA LYS A 35 -4.04 8.31 2.19
C LYS A 35 -3.24 9.54 1.77
N GLU A 36 -2.48 9.43 0.70
CA GLU A 36 -1.68 10.52 0.15
C GLU A 36 -2.58 11.67 -0.31
N LEU A 37 -3.61 11.36 -1.09
CA LEU A 37 -4.61 12.33 -1.52
C LEU A 37 -5.28 13.04 -0.33
N HIS A 38 -5.59 12.29 0.74
CA HIS A 38 -6.15 12.88 1.94
C HIS A 38 -5.17 13.83 2.63
N ALA A 39 -3.90 13.45 2.76
CA ALA A 39 -2.88 14.28 3.38
C ALA A 39 -2.66 15.58 2.59
N GLN A 40 -2.56 15.48 1.26
CA GLN A 40 -2.45 16.64 0.37
C GLN A 40 -3.68 17.55 0.48
N GLY A 41 -4.89 16.99 0.52
CA GLY A 41 -6.10 17.79 0.69
C GLY A 41 -6.16 18.53 2.04
N VAL A 42 -5.72 17.90 3.12
CA VAL A 42 -5.61 18.57 4.43
C VAL A 42 -4.59 19.72 4.38
N GLN A 43 -3.46 19.54 3.70
CA GLN A 43 -2.46 20.59 3.54
C GLN A 43 -3.01 21.75 2.71
N ALA A 44 -3.69 21.48 1.59
CA ALA A 44 -4.32 22.50 0.76
C ALA A 44 -5.37 23.31 1.53
N GLN A 45 -6.21 22.64 2.33
CA GLN A 45 -7.18 23.33 3.20
C GLN A 45 -6.52 24.23 4.24
N LYS A 46 -5.45 23.76 4.88
CA LYS A 46 -4.67 24.57 5.83
C LYS A 46 -4.04 25.79 5.15
N ALA A 47 -3.46 25.60 3.97
CA ALA A 47 -2.86 26.67 3.19
C ALA A 47 -3.92 27.70 2.76
N GLU A 48 -5.09 27.25 2.30
CA GLU A 48 -6.18 28.14 1.91
C GLU A 48 -6.73 28.93 3.11
N LEU A 49 -6.84 28.31 4.28
CA LEU A 49 -7.20 29.00 5.51
C LEU A 49 -6.15 30.06 5.90
N ALA A 50 -4.87 29.76 5.75
CA ALA A 50 -3.79 30.71 5.99
C ALA A 50 -3.85 31.89 5.03
N ARG A 51 -4.01 31.64 3.72
CA ARG A 51 -4.22 32.66 2.68
C ARG A 51 -5.39 33.57 3.04
N LYS A 52 -6.55 33.00 3.38
CA LYS A 52 -7.73 33.78 3.76
C LYS A 52 -7.49 34.65 5.00
N LYS A 53 -6.76 34.14 5.99
CA LYS A 53 -6.40 34.93 7.18
C LYS A 53 -5.50 36.11 6.81
N GLU A 54 -4.50 35.88 5.98
CA GLU A 54 -3.57 36.92 5.52
C GLU A 54 -4.29 38.01 4.72
N VAL A 55 -5.12 37.62 3.74
CA VAL A 55 -5.97 38.54 2.98
C VAL A 55 -6.85 39.36 3.91
N ASN A 56 -7.51 38.73 4.89
CA ASN A 56 -8.34 39.44 5.85
C ASN A 56 -7.55 40.42 6.73
N MET A 57 -6.30 40.12 7.09
CA MET A 57 -5.45 41.05 7.84
C MET A 57 -5.10 42.28 6.98
N LEU A 58 -4.71 42.07 5.72
CA LEU A 58 -4.37 43.15 4.79
C LEU A 58 -5.57 44.05 4.51
N LEU A 59 -6.75 43.46 4.27
CA LEU A 59 -7.99 44.21 4.06
C LEU A 59 -8.37 45.03 5.30
N LYS A 60 -8.22 44.48 6.51
CA LYS A 60 -8.44 45.24 7.76
C LYS A 60 -7.46 46.39 7.93
N ALA A 61 -6.20 46.20 7.52
CA ALA A 61 -5.18 47.24 7.50
C ALA A 61 -5.35 48.25 6.35
N LYS A 62 -6.35 48.06 5.47
CA LYS A 62 -6.56 48.83 4.23
C LYS A 62 -5.32 48.85 3.33
N GLN A 63 -4.52 47.78 3.39
CA GLN A 63 -3.37 47.57 2.53
C GLN A 63 -3.81 46.83 1.25
N GLU A 64 -3.06 47.04 0.17
CA GLU A 64 -3.27 46.31 -1.07
C GLU A 64 -2.96 44.84 -0.89
N VAL A 65 -3.81 43.97 -1.47
CA VAL A 65 -3.63 42.52 -1.39
C VAL A 65 -2.74 42.07 -2.55
N PRO A 66 -1.58 41.42 -2.27
CA PRO A 66 -0.73 40.87 -3.30
C PRO A 66 -1.48 39.93 -4.25
N ILE A 67 -1.18 40.02 -5.55
CA ILE A 67 -1.83 39.22 -6.60
C ILE A 67 -1.73 37.71 -6.31
N ALA A 68 -0.61 37.26 -5.76
CA ALA A 68 -0.39 35.86 -5.37
C ALA A 68 -1.42 35.35 -4.34
N LEU A 69 -1.97 36.24 -3.50
CA LEU A 69 -2.99 35.88 -2.52
C LEU A 69 -4.40 36.00 -3.08
N LEU A 70 -4.60 36.43 -4.33
CA LEU A 70 -5.93 36.51 -4.94
C LEU A 70 -6.39 35.17 -5.50
N THR A 71 -5.46 34.32 -5.92
CA THR A 71 -5.75 32.97 -6.43
C THR A 71 -6.09 32.02 -5.29
N PRO A 72 -7.27 31.39 -5.30
CA PRO A 72 -7.61 30.35 -4.33
C PRO A 72 -6.70 29.14 -4.48
N ILE A 73 -6.33 28.52 -3.35
CA ILE A 73 -5.60 27.26 -3.37
C ILE A 73 -6.63 26.13 -3.52
N LEU A 74 -6.47 25.35 -4.58
CA LEU A 74 -7.34 24.23 -4.92
C LEU A 74 -7.02 23.01 -4.04
N ASP A 75 -8.06 22.26 -3.70
CA ASP A 75 -7.95 21.06 -2.86
C ASP A 75 -7.87 19.82 -3.77
N PRO A 76 -6.71 19.13 -3.84
CA PRO A 76 -6.53 18.00 -4.74
C PRO A 76 -7.51 16.87 -4.43
N LYS A 77 -7.97 16.74 -3.17
CA LYS A 77 -8.98 15.73 -2.81
C LYS A 77 -10.35 16.03 -3.42
N LYS A 78 -10.67 17.30 -3.68
CA LYS A 78 -11.94 17.70 -4.30
C LYS A 78 -11.90 17.62 -5.82
N GLU A 79 -10.71 17.67 -6.41
CA GLU A 79 -10.50 17.59 -7.85
C GLU A 79 -10.23 16.16 -8.34
N ALA A 80 -9.83 15.27 -7.44
CA ALA A 80 -9.61 13.88 -7.77
C ALA A 80 -10.91 13.20 -8.22
N ASN A 81 -10.95 12.81 -9.49
CA ASN A 81 -11.95 11.92 -10.05
C ASN A 81 -11.53 10.46 -9.84
N GLU A 82 -12.50 9.54 -9.83
CA GLU A 82 -12.23 8.10 -9.66
C GLU A 82 -11.30 7.56 -10.76
N GLU A 83 -11.34 8.12 -11.97
CA GLU A 83 -10.43 7.78 -13.07
C GLU A 83 -8.97 8.12 -12.74
N ASN A 84 -8.68 9.33 -12.25
CA ASN A 84 -7.33 9.72 -11.84
C ASN A 84 -6.82 8.84 -10.68
N ILE A 85 -7.71 8.51 -9.73
CA ILE A 85 -7.37 7.61 -8.62
C ILE A 85 -7.00 6.23 -9.16
N GLN A 86 -7.73 5.71 -10.15
CA GLN A 86 -7.44 4.41 -10.75
C GLN A 86 -6.12 4.40 -11.54
N GLU A 87 -5.82 5.47 -12.28
CA GLU A 87 -4.53 5.63 -12.96
C GLU A 87 -3.36 5.63 -11.97
N GLU A 88 -3.46 6.39 -10.88
CA GLU A 88 -2.43 6.41 -9.82
C GLU A 88 -2.30 5.05 -9.13
N VAL A 89 -3.42 4.37 -8.84
CA VAL A 89 -3.41 3.02 -8.28
C VAL A 89 -2.74 2.04 -9.22
N SER A 90 -3.02 2.11 -10.52
CA SER A 90 -2.38 1.25 -11.52
C SER A 90 -0.87 1.49 -11.58
N THR A 91 -0.45 2.75 -11.52
CA THR A 91 0.97 3.15 -11.52
C THR A 91 1.67 2.61 -10.27
N GLN A 92 1.04 2.76 -9.11
CA GLN A 92 1.58 2.28 -7.85
C GLN A 92 1.57 0.75 -7.78
N LEU A 93 0.57 0.09 -8.36
CA LEU A 93 0.51 -1.37 -8.47
C LEU A 93 1.63 -1.90 -9.39
N VAL A 94 1.87 -1.28 -10.55
CA VAL A 94 2.97 -1.63 -11.45
C VAL A 94 4.31 -1.48 -10.74
N SER A 95 4.50 -0.39 -9.99
CA SER A 95 5.70 -0.20 -9.16
C SER A 95 5.88 -1.33 -8.14
N MET A 96 4.81 -1.71 -7.43
CA MET A 96 4.81 -2.81 -6.46
C MET A 96 4.96 -4.21 -7.09
N MET A 97 4.67 -4.36 -8.38
CA MET A 97 4.89 -5.61 -9.12
C MET A 97 6.29 -5.67 -9.75
N GLY A 98 6.90 -4.52 -10.07
CA GLY A 98 8.25 -4.41 -10.61
C GLY A 98 9.35 -4.52 -9.55
N GLN A 99 9.04 -4.27 -8.28
CA GLN A 99 9.90 -4.67 -7.16
C GLN A 99 9.81 -6.20 -6.99
N GLY A 100 10.94 -6.88 -7.21
CA GLY A 100 11.08 -8.33 -7.07
C GLY A 100 10.59 -8.85 -5.71
N ASN A 101 10.36 -10.16 -5.64
CA ASN A 101 9.74 -10.85 -4.50
C ASN A 101 10.56 -10.91 -3.21
N ASP A 102 11.47 -9.98 -2.99
CA ASP A 102 12.39 -10.03 -1.86
C ASP A 102 11.99 -8.89 -0.90
N ASP A 103 11.59 -9.27 0.32
CA ASP A 103 11.56 -8.41 1.52
C ASP A 103 10.33 -7.53 1.82
N ASP A 104 9.10 -8.01 1.60
CA ASP A 104 7.89 -7.41 2.23
C ASP A 104 7.41 -8.20 3.48
N ASP A 105 8.16 -9.22 3.91
CA ASP A 105 7.84 -9.96 5.15
C ASP A 105 8.32 -9.24 6.42
N GLU A 106 9.10 -8.16 6.30
CA GLU A 106 9.63 -7.42 7.46
C GLU A 106 8.76 -6.21 7.85
N ALA A 107 7.97 -5.65 6.92
CA ALA A 107 7.22 -4.41 7.16
C ALA A 107 5.83 -4.61 7.79
N THR A 108 5.29 -5.84 7.81
CA THR A 108 3.95 -6.12 8.35
C THR A 108 3.95 -7.10 9.51
N GLY A 109 4.84 -6.94 10.50
CA GLY A 109 4.63 -7.40 11.88
C GLY A 109 4.02 -8.79 12.08
N PHE A 110 4.25 -9.73 11.16
CA PHE A 110 3.85 -11.10 11.31
C PHE A 110 4.89 -11.69 12.24
N ILE A 111 4.51 -11.96 13.49
CA ILE A 111 5.30 -12.76 14.41
C ILE A 111 5.48 -14.11 13.71
N ARG A 112 6.65 -14.33 13.10
CA ARG A 112 7.13 -15.67 12.82
C ARG A 112 7.43 -16.27 14.18
N PHE A 113 6.62 -17.24 14.58
CA PHE A 113 6.89 -18.04 15.77
C PHE A 113 8.06 -18.97 15.41
N ASP A 114 9.27 -18.43 15.40
CA ASP A 114 10.51 -19.21 15.35
C ASP A 114 10.72 -19.80 16.74
N GLY A 115 10.10 -20.95 16.98
CA GLY A 115 10.07 -21.54 18.32
C GLY A 115 9.44 -22.92 18.37
N LEU A 116 9.86 -23.83 17.50
CA LEU A 116 9.85 -25.26 17.82
C LEU A 116 10.88 -25.98 16.93
N ASP A 117 12.14 -25.58 17.10
CA ASP A 117 13.26 -26.50 16.95
C ASP A 117 13.48 -27.13 18.33
N GLU A 118 12.94 -28.33 18.53
CA GLU A 118 13.40 -29.23 19.59
C GLU A 118 14.00 -30.44 18.87
N THR A 119 15.33 -30.45 18.84
CA THR A 119 16.18 -31.54 18.38
C THR A 119 16.28 -32.61 19.47
N HIS A 120 16.55 -33.85 19.00
CA HIS A 120 16.98 -35.06 19.74
C HIS A 120 15.82 -35.91 20.34
N ASP A 121 15.78 -37.24 20.18
CA ASP A 121 16.89 -38.21 20.26
C ASP A 121 16.78 -39.40 19.28
N ASP A 122 17.96 -40.00 19.05
CA ASP A 122 18.26 -41.28 18.42
C ASP A 122 17.38 -42.45 18.89
N ASP A 123 16.93 -43.28 17.95
CA ASP A 123 16.65 -44.71 18.20
C ASP A 123 17.16 -45.53 17.01
N ASN A 124 18.49 -45.69 16.96
CA ASN A 124 19.15 -46.71 16.17
C ASN A 124 19.99 -47.56 17.13
N VAL A 125 19.37 -48.57 17.75
CA VAL A 125 20.10 -49.63 18.46
C VAL A 125 19.67 -50.97 17.89
N ASP A 126 20.51 -51.46 16.97
CA ASP A 126 20.72 -52.87 16.70
C ASP A 126 21.50 -53.50 17.86
N PRO A 127 21.05 -54.62 18.45
CA PRO A 127 21.96 -55.50 19.14
C PRO A 127 21.85 -56.94 18.62
N GLY A 128 22.58 -57.22 17.54
CA GLY A 128 23.04 -58.57 17.22
C GLY A 128 24.35 -58.92 17.97
N LEU A 129 24.42 -60.17 18.43
CA LEU A 129 25.61 -60.95 18.85
C LEU A 129 26.24 -60.63 20.22
N PHE A 130 25.91 -61.44 21.23
CA PHE A 130 26.85 -62.31 21.97
C PHE A 130 26.10 -63.39 22.75
#